data_AF-A0A3M1PB54-F1
#
_entry.id   AF-A0A3M1PB54-F1
#
_cell.length_a   1.000
_cell.length_b   1.000
_cell.length_c   1.000
_cell.angle_alpha   90.00
_cell.angle_beta   90.00
_cell.angle_gamma   90.00
#
_symmetry.space_group_name_H-M   'P 1'
#
loop_
_entity.id
_entity.type
_entity.pdbx_description
1 polymer ?
#
loop_
_entity_poly.entity_id
_entity_poly.type
_entity_poly.pdbx_seq_one_letter_code
_entity_poly.pdbx_strand_id
1 'polypeptide(L)'
;MEVEMKIHNFFSVLLGSLLLFALVGVSRAQEKQQQQASRFSHKGIKASVGTGSFDMISERNLAEGDGGMVNLGYGFTRRFSLWVTLLGSDHRRQDGSGGFSDFAGLELNVEHKFETESRFQPYAKVGGGLYFLEERGSPDTLIGSGVNLAVGVDFFFA
;
A
#
# COMPACT_ATOMS: atom_id res chain seq x y z
N MET A 1 -14.36 -12.41 32.81
CA MET A 1 -13.95 -12.72 31.43
C MET A 1 -13.63 -11.44 30.66
N GLU A 2 -12.88 -10.49 31.25
CA GLU A 2 -12.51 -9.21 30.62
C GLU A 2 -10.99 -8.95 30.63
N VAL A 3 -10.24 -9.75 31.40
CA VAL A 3 -8.79 -9.55 31.57
C VAL A 3 -8.00 -10.15 30.39
N GLU A 4 -8.47 -11.22 29.77
CA GLU A 4 -7.79 -11.86 28.62
C GLU A 4 -7.83 -11.01 27.34
N MET A 5 -8.90 -10.24 27.11
CA MET A 5 -9.01 -9.37 25.93
C MET A 5 -8.05 -8.18 25.96
N LYS A 6 -7.80 -7.60 27.14
CA LYS A 6 -6.87 -6.46 27.27
C LYS A 6 -5.42 -6.86 26.99
N ILE A 7 -5.05 -8.10 27.31
CA ILE A 7 -3.70 -8.62 27.09
C ILE A 7 -3.44 -8.83 25.59
N HIS A 8 -4.40 -9.36 24.83
CA HIS A 8 -4.24 -9.55 23.38
C HIS A 8 -4.08 -8.23 22.61
N ASN A 9 -4.86 -7.20 22.97
CA ASN A 9 -4.73 -5.88 22.34
C ASN A 9 -3.41 -5.20 22.70
N PHE A 10 -2.93 -5.37 23.94
CA PHE A 10 -1.63 -4.85 24.37
C PHE A 10 -0.46 -5.52 23.62
N PHE A 11 -0.49 -6.85 23.49
CA PHE A 11 0.53 -7.60 22.73
C PHE A 11 0.53 -7.22 21.24
N SER A 12 -0.64 -7.01 20.64
CA SER A 12 -0.75 -6.62 19.23
C SER A 12 -0.18 -5.22 18.96
N VAL A 13 -0.45 -4.27 19.85
CA VAL A 13 0.12 -2.90 19.77
C VAL A 13 1.63 -2.90 20.05
N LEU A 14 2.09 -3.72 21.00
CA LEU A 14 3.52 -3.88 21.30
C LEU A 14 4.28 -4.51 20.13
N LEU A 15 3.71 -5.53 19.49
CA LEU A 15 4.30 -6.21 18.34
C LEU A 15 4.32 -5.30 17.10
N GLY A 16 3.24 -4.56 16.84
CA GLY A 16 3.18 -3.57 15.77
C GLY A 16 4.17 -2.42 15.95
N SER A 17 4.35 -1.94 17.17
CA SER A 17 5.34 -0.90 17.49
C SER A 17 6.78 -1.42 17.43
N LEU A 18 7.04 -2.68 17.83
CA LEU A 18 8.35 -3.33 17.66
C LEU A 18 8.72 -3.53 16.19
N LEU A 19 7.77 -3.90 15.33
CA LEU A 19 7.99 -3.98 13.88
C LEU A 19 8.30 -2.60 13.27
N LEU A 20 7.59 -1.56 13.70
CA LEU A 20 7.89 -0.16 13.31
C LEU A 20 9.28 0.29 13.79
N PHE A 21 9.69 -0.06 15.01
CA PHE A 21 11.03 0.26 15.54
C PHE A 21 12.14 -0.56 14.85
N ALA A 22 11.88 -1.82 14.49
CA ALA A 22 12.83 -2.63 13.72
C ALA A 22 13.06 -2.04 12.31
N LEU A 23 12.00 -1.55 11.66
CA LEU A 23 12.11 -0.87 10.35
C LEU A 23 12.91 0.45 10.44
N VAL A 24 12.76 1.20 11.53
CA VAL A 24 13.53 2.46 11.74
C VAL A 24 14.97 2.19 12.17
N GLY A 25 15.22 1.13 12.96
CA GLY A 25 16.54 0.79 13.52
C GLY A 25 17.55 0.26 12.51
N VAL A 26 17.10 -0.52 11.51
CA VAL A 26 17.98 -1.06 10.46
C VAL A 26 18.49 0.03 9.50
N SER A 27 17.84 1.19 9.47
CA SER A 27 18.21 2.31 8.59
C SER A 27 19.47 3.08 9.01
N ARG A 28 20.05 2.80 10.20
CA ARG A 28 21.21 3.56 10.73
C ARG A 28 22.57 2.86 10.62
N ALA A 29 22.63 1.62 10.15
CA ALA A 29 23.89 0.85 10.18
C ALA A 29 24.77 0.98 8.91
N GLN A 30 24.35 1.74 7.89
CA GLN A 30 25.03 1.71 6.59
C GLN A 30 25.08 3.08 5.91
N GLU A 31 25.96 3.97 6.37
CA GLU A 31 26.32 5.16 5.57
C GLU A 31 27.72 5.70 5.90
N LYS A 32 28.75 4.97 5.42
CA LYS A 32 30.09 5.52 5.17
C LYS A 32 30.61 4.99 3.83
N GLN A 33 30.05 5.50 2.73
CA GLN A 33 30.74 5.52 1.44
C GLN A 33 30.13 6.64 0.59
N GLN A 34 30.95 7.64 0.28
CA GLN A 34 30.63 8.75 -0.60
C GLN A 34 30.35 8.23 -2.02
N GLN A 35 29.11 7.86 -2.29
CA GLN A 35 28.56 7.92 -3.64
C GLN A 35 27.91 9.30 -3.80
N GLN A 36 28.28 9.99 -4.87
CA GLN A 36 27.70 11.23 -5.37
C GLN A 36 26.19 11.23 -5.10
N ALA A 37 25.74 12.06 -4.15
CA ALA A 37 24.34 12.10 -3.79
C ALA A 37 23.57 12.68 -4.98
N SER A 38 22.66 11.90 -5.57
CA SER A 38 21.63 12.49 -6.41
C SER A 38 20.96 13.60 -5.62
N ARG A 39 20.87 14.80 -6.22
CA ARG A 39 20.17 15.95 -5.63
C ARG A 39 18.70 15.64 -5.33
N PHE A 40 18.14 14.62 -5.98
CA PHE A 40 16.80 14.10 -5.76
C PHE A 40 16.84 13.01 -4.68
N SER A 41 17.11 13.40 -3.44
CA SER A 41 17.14 12.44 -2.32
C SER A 41 15.76 11.85 -2.08
N HIS A 42 15.67 10.53 -2.05
CA HIS A 42 14.42 9.79 -1.83
C HIS A 42 14.20 9.37 -0.37
N LYS A 43 15.15 9.70 0.51
CA LYS A 43 15.04 9.40 1.93
C LYS A 43 14.00 10.30 2.59
N GLY A 44 13.15 9.70 3.41
CA GLY A 44 12.14 10.42 4.17
C GLY A 44 10.73 9.93 3.93
N ILE A 45 9.77 10.67 4.50
CA ILE A 45 8.35 10.35 4.44
C ILE A 45 7.80 10.81 3.09
N LYS A 46 7.01 9.93 2.47
CA LYS A 46 6.31 10.17 1.20
C LYS A 46 4.82 9.95 1.42
N ALA A 47 4.01 10.68 0.69
CA ALA A 47 2.57 10.46 0.63
C ALA A 47 2.10 10.64 -0.82
N SER A 48 1.14 9.83 -1.26
CA SER A 48 0.50 10.02 -2.56
C SER A 48 -0.96 9.60 -2.51
N VAL A 49 -1.77 10.26 -3.34
CA VAL A 49 -3.15 9.87 -3.62
C VAL A 49 -3.26 9.50 -5.09
N GLY A 50 -4.10 8.52 -5.40
CA GLY A 50 -4.31 8.06 -6.76
C GLY A 50 -5.75 7.61 -6.95
N THR A 51 -6.13 7.48 -8.21
CA THR A 51 -7.40 6.89 -8.64
C THR A 51 -7.09 5.75 -9.60
N GLY A 52 -7.99 4.78 -9.68
CA GLY A 52 -7.87 3.66 -10.59
C GLY A 52 -9.20 2.92 -10.69
N SER A 53 -9.23 1.91 -11.55
CA SER A 53 -10.35 1.00 -11.65
C SER A 53 -9.95 -0.38 -11.12
N PHE A 54 -10.90 -1.09 -10.55
CA PHE A 54 -10.69 -2.38 -9.92
C PHE A 54 -11.55 -3.43 -10.61
N ASP A 55 -10.88 -4.44 -11.17
CA ASP A 55 -11.54 -5.63 -11.70
C ASP A 55 -12.03 -6.52 -10.55
N MET A 56 -13.23 -7.08 -10.73
CA MET A 56 -13.85 -7.97 -9.75
C MET A 56 -13.86 -9.42 -10.23
N ILE A 57 -13.89 -10.32 -9.25
CA ILE A 57 -14.04 -11.77 -9.45
C ILE A 57 -15.31 -12.02 -10.30
N SER A 58 -15.13 -12.59 -11.48
CA SER A 58 -16.18 -12.70 -12.52
C SER A 58 -17.40 -13.50 -12.04
N GLU A 59 -17.20 -14.42 -11.10
CA GLU A 59 -18.25 -15.25 -10.50
C GLU A 59 -19.29 -14.45 -9.70
N ARG A 60 -19.03 -13.18 -9.36
CA ARG A 60 -19.94 -12.33 -8.56
C ARG A 60 -20.80 -11.37 -9.38
N ASN A 61 -20.68 -11.34 -10.72
CA ASN A 61 -21.44 -10.43 -11.61
C ASN A 61 -21.39 -8.96 -11.15
N LEU A 62 -20.25 -8.50 -10.65
CA LEU A 62 -20.00 -7.11 -10.28
C LEU A 62 -19.38 -6.37 -11.46
N ALA A 63 -19.78 -5.12 -11.66
CA ALA A 63 -19.13 -4.23 -12.62
C ALA A 63 -17.78 -3.78 -12.07
N GLU A 64 -16.88 -3.44 -13.00
CA GLU A 64 -15.65 -2.72 -12.67
C GLU A 64 -16.00 -1.46 -11.88
N GLY A 65 -15.29 -1.25 -10.78
CA GLY A 65 -15.52 -0.14 -9.85
C GLY A 65 -14.43 0.89 -9.99
N ASP A 66 -14.82 2.17 -10.01
CA ASP A 66 -13.88 3.27 -9.86
C ASP A 66 -13.52 3.39 -8.37
N GLY A 67 -12.23 3.55 -8.10
CA GLY A 67 -11.75 3.68 -6.74
C GLY A 67 -10.55 4.61 -6.60
N GLY A 68 -10.15 4.76 -5.35
CA GLY A 68 -9.06 5.60 -4.93
C GLY A 68 -8.04 4.83 -4.11
N MET A 69 -6.84 5.40 -4.02
CA MET A 69 -5.81 4.91 -3.14
C MET A 69 -5.12 6.07 -2.41
N VAL A 70 -4.77 5.82 -1.15
CA VAL A 70 -3.92 6.69 -0.33
C VAL A 70 -2.69 5.88 0.06
N ASN A 71 -1.51 6.42 -0.20
CA ASN A 71 -0.25 5.74 0.04
C ASN A 71 0.59 6.56 1.02
N LEU A 72 1.21 5.89 1.97
CA LEU A 72 2.24 6.44 2.85
C LEU A 72 3.52 5.64 2.68
N GLY A 73 4.63 6.32 2.47
CA GLY A 73 5.90 5.69 2.18
C GLY A 73 7.02 6.21 3.07
N TYR A 74 8.04 5.38 3.26
CA TYR A 74 9.31 5.76 3.88
C TYR A 74 10.47 5.28 3.01
N GLY A 75 11.22 6.22 2.46
CA GLY A 75 12.48 5.95 1.79
C GLY A 75 13.59 5.77 2.82
N PHE A 76 14.12 4.56 2.95
CA PHE A 76 15.19 4.22 3.89
C PHE A 76 16.57 4.16 3.22
N THR A 77 16.63 3.98 1.90
CA THR A 77 17.84 4.17 1.11
C THR A 77 17.59 5.13 -0.04
N ARG A 78 18.62 5.40 -0.85
CA ARG A 78 18.45 6.19 -2.07
C ARG A 78 17.65 5.44 -3.16
N ARG A 79 17.66 4.09 -3.14
CA ARG A 79 16.96 3.24 -4.12
C ARG A 79 15.67 2.62 -3.62
N PHE A 80 15.54 2.44 -2.33
CA PHE A 80 14.46 1.65 -1.75
C PHE A 80 13.53 2.47 -0.88
N SER A 81 12.23 2.24 -1.05
CA SER A 81 11.18 2.78 -0.19
C SER A 81 10.20 1.68 0.19
N LEU A 82 9.72 1.72 1.42
CA LEU A 82 8.59 0.92 1.86
C LEU A 82 7.33 1.76 1.73
N TRP A 83 6.23 1.15 1.28
CA TRP A 83 4.94 1.81 1.11
C TRP A 83 3.84 1.00 1.77
N VAL A 84 2.92 1.71 2.41
CA VAL A 84 1.64 1.21 2.89
C VAL A 84 0.56 1.88 2.05
N THR A 85 -0.28 1.08 1.39
CA THR A 85 -1.36 1.58 0.53
C THR A 85 -2.70 1.19 1.11
N LEU A 86 -3.60 2.16 1.23
CA LEU A 86 -5.02 1.94 1.48
C LEU A 86 -5.77 2.13 0.18
N LEU A 87 -6.62 1.17 -0.19
CA LEU A 87 -7.45 1.20 -1.39
C LEU A 87 -8.92 1.18 -1.00
N GLY A 88 -9.74 1.86 -1.78
CA GLY A 88 -11.19 1.86 -1.63
C GLY A 88 -11.87 2.01 -2.99
N SER A 89 -12.95 1.26 -3.21
CA SER A 89 -13.70 1.27 -4.47
C SER A 89 -15.17 0.94 -4.21
N ASP A 90 -16.05 1.54 -5.00
CA ASP A 90 -17.48 1.23 -5.00
C ASP A 90 -17.82 0.44 -6.26
N HIS A 91 -18.40 -0.76 -6.09
CA HIS A 91 -18.82 -1.61 -7.21
C HIS A 91 -20.33 -1.67 -7.32
N ARG A 92 -20.86 -1.62 -8.55
CA ARG A 92 -22.28 -1.82 -8.84
C ARG A 92 -22.52 -3.24 -9.36
N ARG A 93 -23.64 -3.86 -9.00
CA ARG A 93 -24.06 -5.12 -9.63
C ARG A 93 -24.41 -4.91 -11.11
N GLN A 94 -23.99 -5.84 -11.97
CA GLN A 94 -24.27 -5.75 -13.41
C GLN A 94 -25.74 -5.98 -13.76
N ASP A 95 -26.50 -6.63 -12.86
CA ASP A 95 -27.93 -6.93 -13.04
C ASP A 95 -28.86 -5.71 -12.89
N GLY A 96 -28.31 -4.52 -12.63
CA GLY A 96 -29.08 -3.28 -12.46
C GLY A 96 -29.89 -3.22 -11.16
N SER A 97 -29.83 -4.26 -10.32
CA SER A 97 -30.27 -4.15 -8.93
C SER A 97 -29.29 -3.22 -8.22
N GLY A 98 -29.78 -2.13 -7.62
CA GLY A 98 -28.95 -1.05 -7.07
C GLY A 98 -28.09 -1.42 -5.85
N GLY A 99 -27.66 -2.67 -5.73
CA GLY A 99 -26.67 -3.12 -4.74
C GLY A 99 -25.30 -2.52 -5.06
N PHE A 100 -24.76 -1.81 -4.09
CA PHE A 100 -23.37 -1.39 -4.05
C PHE A 100 -22.59 -2.41 -3.22
N SER A 101 -21.38 -2.74 -3.65
CA SER A 101 -20.42 -3.46 -2.81
C SER A 101 -19.26 -2.53 -2.49
N ASP A 102 -18.90 -2.46 -1.23
CA ASP A 102 -17.83 -1.61 -0.74
C ASP A 102 -16.56 -2.47 -0.72
N PHE A 103 -15.55 -2.08 -1.50
CA PHE A 103 -14.25 -2.74 -1.57
C PHE A 103 -13.22 -1.93 -0.79
N ALA A 104 -12.44 -2.59 0.05
CA ALA A 104 -11.32 -1.99 0.77
C ALA A 104 -10.07 -2.87 0.68
N GLY A 105 -8.91 -2.24 0.57
CA GLY A 105 -7.62 -2.95 0.48
C GLY A 105 -6.55 -2.33 1.35
N LEU A 106 -5.64 -3.17 1.85
CA LEU A 106 -4.40 -2.77 2.50
C LEU A 106 -3.23 -3.49 1.83
N GLU A 107 -2.25 -2.75 1.33
CA GLU A 107 -1.04 -3.30 0.72
C GLU A 107 0.24 -2.85 1.41
N LEU A 108 1.25 -3.70 1.36
CA LEU A 108 2.63 -3.41 1.73
C LEU A 108 3.54 -3.64 0.53
N ASN A 109 4.22 -2.58 0.09
CA ASN A 109 4.99 -2.59 -1.15
C ASN A 109 6.43 -2.13 -0.91
N VAL A 110 7.38 -2.81 -1.55
CA VAL A 110 8.77 -2.35 -1.66
C VAL A 110 8.97 -1.75 -3.05
N GLU A 111 9.37 -0.49 -3.09
CA GLU A 111 9.76 0.24 -4.29
C GLU A 111 11.27 0.17 -4.48
N HIS A 112 11.71 -0.16 -5.70
CA HIS A 112 13.07 0.03 -6.18
C HIS A 112 13.10 1.11 -7.27
N LYS A 113 13.92 2.12 -7.05
CA LYS A 113 14.20 3.19 -8.02
C LYS A 113 15.49 2.92 -8.76
N PHE A 114 15.46 3.15 -10.07
CA PHE A 114 16.61 2.89 -10.94
C PHE A 114 17.66 4.01 -10.95
N GLU A 115 17.47 5.09 -10.18
CA GLU A 115 18.39 6.24 -10.00
C GLU A 115 19.02 6.75 -11.30
N THR A 116 18.40 7.75 -11.91
CA THR A 116 18.97 8.45 -13.07
C THR A 116 19.57 9.79 -12.65
N GLU A 117 20.40 10.42 -13.48
CA GLU A 117 20.80 11.83 -13.29
C GLU A 117 19.69 12.81 -13.71
N SER A 118 18.55 12.30 -14.17
CA SER A 118 17.41 13.06 -14.68
C SER A 118 16.42 13.42 -13.59
N ARG A 119 15.53 14.39 -13.88
CA ARG A 119 14.34 14.67 -13.08
C ARG A 119 13.31 13.54 -13.15
N PHE A 120 13.39 12.69 -14.18
CA PHE A 120 12.56 11.51 -14.35
C PHE A 120 13.24 10.30 -13.69
N GLN A 121 12.65 9.83 -12.61
CA GLN A 121 13.17 8.73 -11.80
C GLN A 121 12.24 7.52 -11.94
N PRO A 122 12.54 6.59 -12.88
CA PRO A 122 11.74 5.38 -13.02
C PRO A 122 11.88 4.48 -11.80
N TYR A 123 10.82 3.74 -11.51
CA TYR A 123 10.75 2.82 -10.40
C TYR A 123 9.90 1.59 -10.72
N ALA A 124 10.14 0.53 -9.95
CA ALA A 124 9.29 -0.65 -9.88
C ALA A 124 8.89 -0.90 -8.42
N LYS A 125 7.69 -1.39 -8.21
CA LYS A 125 7.13 -1.78 -6.91
C LYS A 125 6.69 -3.22 -6.98
N VAL A 126 6.96 -3.96 -5.91
CA VAL A 126 6.44 -5.29 -5.68
C VAL A 126 5.98 -5.39 -4.24
N GLY A 127 4.87 -6.07 -4.02
CA GLY A 127 4.35 -6.26 -2.68
C GLY A 127 3.16 -7.19 -2.65
N GLY A 128 2.43 -7.13 -1.56
CA GLY A 128 1.22 -7.90 -1.39
C GLY A 128 0.23 -7.19 -0.51
N GLY A 129 -1.02 -7.60 -0.61
CA GLY A 129 -2.12 -6.97 0.09
C GLY A 129 -3.20 -7.95 0.51
N LEU A 130 -4.05 -7.44 1.40
CA LEU A 130 -5.31 -8.03 1.82
C LEU A 130 -6.45 -7.16 1.32
N TYR A 131 -7.51 -7.81 0.84
CA TYR A 131 -8.64 -7.15 0.23
C TYR A 131 -9.93 -7.65 0.86
N PHE A 132 -10.86 -6.75 1.09
CA PHE A 132 -12.13 -6.99 1.74
C PHE A 132 -13.23 -6.49 0.81
N LEU A 133 -14.22 -7.34 0.57
CA LEU A 133 -15.41 -6.98 -0.18
C LEU A 133 -16.64 -7.25 0.70
N GLU A 134 -17.40 -6.19 0.95
CA GLU A 134 -18.68 -6.25 1.64
C GLU A 134 -19.81 -6.00 0.64
N GLU A 135 -20.71 -6.99 0.49
CA GLU A 135 -21.88 -6.88 -0.37
C GLU A 135 -23.06 -6.34 0.45
N ARG A 136 -23.60 -5.15 0.11
CA ARG A 136 -24.73 -4.58 0.85
C ARG A 136 -25.95 -5.51 0.79
N GLY A 137 -26.44 -5.87 1.97
CA GLY A 137 -27.58 -6.78 2.13
C GLY A 137 -27.20 -8.26 2.28
N SER A 138 -25.90 -8.58 2.28
CA SER A 138 -25.36 -9.89 2.66
C SER A 138 -24.63 -9.78 4.00
N PRO A 139 -24.73 -10.79 4.90
CA PRO A 139 -23.86 -10.85 6.07
C PRO A 139 -22.44 -11.31 5.74
N ASP A 140 -22.19 -11.73 4.50
CA ASP A 140 -20.93 -12.32 4.09
C ASP A 140 -19.91 -11.25 3.67
N THR A 141 -18.72 -11.30 4.27
CA THR A 141 -17.55 -10.53 3.82
C THR A 141 -16.56 -11.48 3.14
N LEU A 142 -16.16 -11.14 1.91
CA LEU A 142 -15.08 -11.87 1.23
C LEU A 142 -13.74 -11.25 1.58
N ILE A 143 -12.79 -12.11 1.97
CA ILE A 143 -11.42 -11.71 2.28
C ILE A 143 -10.49 -12.39 1.27
N GLY A 144 -9.73 -11.58 0.56
CA GLY A 144 -8.73 -12.01 -0.42
C GLY A 144 -7.33 -11.56 -0.02
N SER A 145 -6.34 -12.21 -0.64
CA SER A 145 -4.95 -11.75 -0.59
C SER A 145 -4.34 -11.84 -1.97
N GLY A 146 -3.32 -11.03 -2.25
CA GLY A 146 -2.69 -11.03 -3.57
C GLY A 146 -1.31 -10.41 -3.57
N VAL A 147 -0.61 -10.61 -4.67
CA VAL A 147 0.66 -9.96 -4.99
C VAL A 147 0.37 -8.80 -5.94
N ASN A 148 1.02 -7.66 -5.74
CA ASN A 148 0.98 -6.56 -6.69
C ASN A 148 2.36 -6.31 -7.31
N LEU A 149 2.31 -5.80 -8.53
CA LEU A 149 3.46 -5.38 -9.31
C LEU A 149 3.09 -4.07 -9.99
N ALA A 150 3.91 -3.04 -9.82
CA ALA A 150 3.71 -1.76 -10.48
C ALA A 150 5.02 -1.21 -11.01
N VAL A 151 4.94 -0.46 -12.11
CA VAL A 151 6.05 0.31 -12.66
C VAL A 151 5.59 1.74 -12.83
N GLY A 152 6.49 2.70 -12.62
CA GLY A 152 6.15 4.11 -12.72
C GLY A 152 7.37 5.00 -12.88
N VAL A 153 7.10 6.30 -12.93
CA VAL A 153 8.14 7.32 -13.01
C VAL A 153 7.77 8.47 -12.08
N ASP A 154 8.73 8.91 -11.26
CA ASP A 154 8.61 10.14 -10.48
C ASP A 154 9.20 11.31 -11.28
N PHE A 155 8.56 12.46 -11.21
CA PHE A 155 9.09 13.72 -11.75
C PHE A 155 9.41 14.70 -10.63
N PHE A 156 10.67 15.15 -10.56
CA PHE A 156 11.12 16.15 -9.60
C PHE A 156 11.03 17.56 -10.20
N PHE A 157 10.16 18.40 -9.64
CA PHE A 157 9.93 19.77 -10.11
C PHE A 157 11.09 20.73 -9.80
N ALA A 158 11.90 20.46 -8.78
CA ALA A 158 13.08 21.26 -8.38
C ALA A 158 14.32 20.38 -8.36
#